data_AF-K0ERE3-F1
#
_entry.id   AF-K0ERE3-F1
#
_cell.length_a   1.000
_cell.length_b   1.000
_cell.length_c   1.000
_cell.angle_alpha   90.00
_cell.angle_beta   90.00
_cell.angle_gamma   90.00
#
_symmetry.space_group_name_H-M   'P 1'
#
loop_
_entity.id
_entity.type
_entity.pdbx_description
1 polymer ?
#
loop_
_entity_poly.entity_id
_entity_poly.type
_entity_poly.pdbx_seq_one_letter_code
_entity_poly.pdbx_strand_id
1 'polypeptide(L)'
;MNNVFEERGQPSLGRALPELLAARAVIEQAKGALMLAYGIDAEQAFGMLRKRSQATNVKLRELAAQLIAELPSLDLAPPELRRKVDHLLHGPSQAEN
;
A
#
# COMPACT_ATOMS: atom_id res chain seq x y z
N MET A 1 18.42 51.37 5.91
CA MET A 1 17.60 51.03 7.07
C MET A 1 17.45 49.51 7.11
N ASN A 2 17.54 48.96 8.31
CA ASN A 2 17.80 47.58 8.71
C ASN A 2 16.92 46.47 8.07
N ASN A 3 17.57 45.33 7.82
CA ASN A 3 17.08 43.93 7.81
C ASN A 3 15.72 43.60 7.16
N VAL A 4 15.77 43.25 5.87
CA VAL A 4 14.85 42.24 5.30
C VAL A 4 15.70 41.04 4.89
N PHE A 5 16.32 40.38 5.88
CA PHE A 5 16.71 38.99 5.67
C PHE A 5 15.41 38.21 5.69
N GLU A 6 14.86 38.00 4.49
CA GLU A 6 13.70 37.16 4.29
C GLU A 6 13.93 35.84 5.01
N GLU A 7 13.11 35.60 6.02
CA GLU A 7 12.90 34.30 6.60
C GLU A 7 12.43 33.37 5.49
N ARG A 8 13.38 32.80 4.75
CA ARG A 8 13.20 31.55 4.02
C ARG A 8 13.05 30.46 5.07
N GLY A 9 11.91 30.48 5.76
CA GLY A 9 11.42 29.36 6.54
C GLY A 9 11.43 28.17 5.59
N GLN A 10 12.38 27.27 5.81
CA GLN A 10 12.42 25.99 5.12
C GLN A 10 11.04 25.37 5.32
N PRO A 11 10.25 25.11 4.26
CA PRO A 11 8.94 24.50 4.42
C PRO A 11 9.13 23.24 5.25
N SER A 12 8.35 23.13 6.32
CA SER A 12 8.63 22.24 7.45
C SER A 12 8.90 20.81 6.99
N LEU A 13 10.18 20.43 6.98
CA LEU A 13 10.62 19.06 6.66
C LEU A 13 9.88 18.01 7.51
N GLY A 14 9.45 18.40 8.71
CA GLY A 14 8.68 17.57 9.63
C GLY A 14 7.32 17.10 9.11
N ARG A 15 6.62 17.82 8.22
CA ARG A 15 5.33 17.35 7.66
C ARG A 15 5.48 16.50 6.40
N ALA A 16 6.46 16.81 5.56
CA ALA A 16 6.72 16.06 4.33
C ALA A 16 7.12 14.60 4.61
N LEU A 17 7.87 14.35 5.69
CA LEU A 17 8.33 13.00 6.02
C LEU A 17 7.17 12.04 6.38
N PRO A 18 6.24 12.35 7.30
CA PRO A 18 5.05 11.54 7.57
C PRO A 18 4.24 11.22 6.31
N GLU A 19 4.02 12.19 5.44
CA GLU A 19 3.26 12.01 4.20
C GLU A 19 3.96 11.04 3.24
N LEU A 20 5.29 11.14 3.10
CA LEU A 20 6.08 10.22 2.29
C LEU A 20 6.06 8.79 2.86
N LEU A 21 6.14 8.64 4.18
CA LEU A 21 6.05 7.33 4.83
C LEU A 21 4.67 6.70 4.64
N ALA A 22 3.59 7.47 4.79
CA ALA A 22 2.23 7.01 4.55
C ALA A 22 2.03 6.60 3.07
N ALA A 23 2.53 7.40 2.13
CA ALA A 23 2.47 7.07 0.71
C ALA A 23 3.26 5.79 0.37
N ARG A 24 4.41 5.57 1.02
CA ARG A 24 5.16 4.31 0.88
C ARG A 24 4.37 3.13 1.46
N ALA A 25 3.79 3.29 2.64
CA ALA A 25 3.04 2.22 3.30
C ALA A 25 1.87 1.71 2.45
N VAL A 26 1.08 2.61 1.84
CA VAL A 26 -0.06 2.18 1.00
C VAL A 26 0.38 1.49 -0.30
N ILE A 27 1.51 1.91 -0.89
CA ILE A 27 2.07 1.22 -2.06
C ILE A 27 2.54 -0.19 -1.69
N GLU A 28 3.20 -0.35 -0.54
CA GLU A 28 3.63 -1.67 -0.06
C GLU A 28 2.45 -2.60 0.28
N GLN A 29 1.37 -2.07 0.87
CA GLN A 29 0.13 -2.82 1.07
C GLN A 29 -0.47 -3.28 -0.26
N ALA A 30 -0.57 -2.39 -1.24
CA ALA A 30 -1.08 -2.71 -2.57
C ALA A 30 -0.25 -3.80 -3.28
N LYS A 31 1.08 -3.74 -3.15
CA LYS A 31 1.96 -4.81 -3.65
C LYS A 31 1.65 -6.14 -2.97
N GLY A 32 1.55 -6.18 -1.64
CA GLY A 32 1.22 -7.40 -0.90
C GLY A 32 -0.11 -8.02 -1.32
N ALA A 33 -1.13 -7.19 -1.53
CA ALA A 33 -2.42 -7.66 -2.02
C ALA A 33 -2.34 -8.26 -3.43
N LEU A 34 -1.61 -7.62 -4.35
CA LEU A 34 -1.41 -8.15 -5.70
C LEU A 34 -0.58 -9.43 -5.71
N MET A 35 0.44 -9.54 -4.85
CA MET A 35 1.24 -10.76 -4.69
C MET A 35 0.33 -11.94 -4.29
N LEU A 36 -0.58 -11.74 -3.33
CA LEU A 36 -1.53 -12.77 -2.91
C LEU A 36 -2.56 -13.10 -3.99
N ALA A 37 -3.08 -12.09 -4.69
CA ALA A 37 -4.13 -12.28 -5.71
C ALA A 37 -3.61 -12.93 -7.00
N TYR A 38 -2.37 -12.64 -7.40
CA TYR A 38 -1.79 -13.11 -8.67
C TYR A 38 -0.71 -14.17 -8.53
N GLY A 39 -0.23 -14.48 -7.32
CA GLY A 39 0.86 -15.43 -7.10
C GLY A 39 2.20 -14.96 -7.68
N ILE A 40 2.43 -13.65 -7.68
CA ILE A 40 3.62 -12.98 -8.24
C ILE A 40 4.52 -12.41 -7.14
N ASP A 41 5.77 -12.10 -7.47
CA ASP A 41 6.67 -11.41 -6.55
C ASP A 41 6.39 -9.90 -6.44
N ALA A 42 7.11 -9.25 -5.52
CA ALA A 42 6.96 -7.83 -5.23
C ALA A 42 7.37 -6.90 -6.39
N GLU A 43 8.32 -7.32 -7.24
CA GLU A 43 8.78 -6.54 -8.40
C GLU A 43 7.72 -6.54 -9.50
N GLN A 44 7.17 -7.72 -9.80
CA GLN A 44 6.07 -7.89 -10.74
C GLN A 44 4.82 -7.12 -10.28
N ALA A 45 4.46 -7.20 -9.00
CA ALA A 45 3.34 -6.45 -8.44
C ALA A 45 3.54 -4.93 -8.55
N PHE A 46 4.75 -4.43 -8.25
CA PHE A 46 5.07 -3.01 -8.42
C PHE A 46 5.03 -2.60 -9.90
N GLY A 47 5.51 -3.46 -10.79
CA GLY A 47 5.42 -3.29 -12.25
C GLY A 47 3.98 -3.15 -12.73
N MET A 48 3.04 -3.94 -12.19
CA MET A 48 1.61 -3.82 -12.50
C MET A 48 1.04 -2.47 -12.06
N LEU A 49 1.29 -2.05 -10.82
CA LEU A 49 0.83 -0.74 -10.31
C LEU A 49 1.41 0.41 -11.14
N ARG A 50 2.70 0.35 -11.47
CA ARG A 50 3.37 1.37 -12.28
C ARG A 50 2.79 1.45 -13.69
N LYS A 51 2.63 0.31 -14.37
CA LYS A 51 2.04 0.25 -15.72
C LYS A 51 0.62 0.84 -15.71
N ARG A 52 -0.20 0.47 -14.73
CA ARG A 52 -1.56 0.99 -14.57
C ARG A 52 -1.57 2.49 -14.30
N SER A 53 -0.75 2.97 -13.36
CA SER A 53 -0.59 4.39 -13.01
C SER A 53 -0.21 5.24 -14.22
N GLN A 54 0.72 4.75 -15.05
CA GLN A 54 1.13 5.42 -16.30
C GLN A 54 0.01 5.43 -17.33
N ALA A 55 -0.68 4.31 -17.53
CA ALA A 55 -1.76 4.19 -18.49
C ALA A 55 -2.98 5.06 -18.16
N THR A 56 -3.26 5.29 -16.87
CA THR A 56 -4.39 6.11 -16.42
C THR A 56 -4.00 7.54 -16.04
N ASN A 57 -2.71 7.88 -16.09
CA ASN A 57 -2.19 9.17 -15.59
C ASN A 57 -2.64 9.49 -14.15
N VAL A 58 -2.74 8.47 -13.29
CA VAL A 58 -3.08 8.60 -11.87
C VAL A 58 -1.84 8.42 -11.03
N LYS A 59 -1.64 9.21 -9.98
CA LYS A 59 -0.47 9.06 -9.11
C LYS A 59 -0.45 7.65 -8.51
N LEU A 60 0.71 7.01 -8.49
CA LEU A 60 0.86 5.64 -7.99
C LEU A 60 0.27 5.42 -6.59
N ARG A 61 0.45 6.40 -5.69
CA ARG A 61 -0.13 6.37 -4.33
C ARG A 61 -1.65 6.42 -4.31
N GLU A 62 -2.25 7.18 -5.23
CA GLU A 62 -3.71 7.32 -5.36
C GLU A 62 -4.32 6.02 -5.90
N LEU A 63 -3.68 5.44 -6.93
CA LEU A 63 -4.05 4.13 -7.46
C LEU A 63 -3.93 3.02 -6.39
N ALA A 64 -2.82 3.00 -5.65
CA ALA A 64 -2.60 2.02 -4.58
C ALA A 64 -3.65 2.18 -3.46
N ALA A 65 -3.95 3.42 -3.04
CA ALA A 65 -4.97 3.70 -2.04
C ALA A 65 -6.36 3.28 -2.51
N GLN A 66 -6.71 3.56 -3.76
CA GLN A 66 -7.98 3.12 -4.35
C GLN A 66 -8.09 1.60 -4.35
N LEU A 67 -7.05 0.89 -4.80
CA LEU A 67 -7.02 -0.57 -4.79
C LEU A 67 -7.27 -1.12 -3.37
N ILE A 68 -6.52 -0.64 -2.38
CA ILE A 68 -6.67 -1.10 -0.98
C ILE A 68 -8.06 -0.79 -0.41
N ALA A 69 -8.64 0.36 -0.75
CA ALA A 69 -9.99 0.73 -0.31
C ALA A 69 -11.08 -0.16 -0.95
N GLU A 70 -10.90 -0.58 -2.20
CA GLU A 70 -11.88 -1.38 -2.95
C GLU A 70 -11.78 -2.88 -2.68
N LEU A 71 -10.59 -3.41 -2.35
CA LEU A 71 -10.39 -4.86 -2.14
C LEU A 71 -11.38 -5.53 -1.18
N PRO A 72 -11.73 -4.95 0.00
CA PRO A 72 -12.69 -5.56 0.92
C PRO A 72 -14.09 -5.76 0.32
N SER A 73 -14.46 -4.94 -0.68
CA SER A 73 -15.77 -5.02 -1.34
C SER A 73 -15.91 -6.19 -2.31
N LEU A 74 -14.79 -6.82 -2.68
CA LEU A 74 -14.74 -7.90 -3.66
C LEU A 74 -14.94 -9.30 -3.05
N ASP A 75 -15.14 -9.41 -1.73
CA ASP A 75 -15.31 -10.68 -0.99
C ASP A 75 -14.29 -11.76 -1.37
N LEU A 76 -13.01 -11.36 -1.47
CA LEU A 76 -11.96 -12.13 -2.13
C LEU A 76 -11.46 -13.36 -1.39
N ALA A 77 -11.91 -13.61 -0.15
CA ALA A 77 -11.31 -14.63 0.70
C ALA A 77 -12.27 -15.82 0.89
N PRO A 78 -12.16 -16.88 0.05
CA PRO A 78 -12.80 -18.15 0.34
C PRO A 78 -12.44 -18.61 1.76
N PRO A 79 -13.37 -19.26 2.49
CA PRO A 79 -13.12 -19.77 3.84
C PRO A 79 -11.83 -20.61 3.94
N GLU A 80 -11.47 -21.33 2.88
CA GLU A 80 -10.24 -22.13 2.80
C GLU A 80 -8.95 -21.32 2.84
N LEU A 81 -8.90 -20.15 2.18
CA LEU A 81 -7.72 -19.30 2.23
C LEU A 81 -7.53 -18.78 3.66
N ARG A 82 -8.62 -18.34 4.30
CA ARG A 82 -8.61 -17.90 5.69
C ARG A 82 -8.12 -19.01 6.61
N ARG A 83 -8.68 -20.22 6.50
CA ARG A 83 -8.23 -21.39 7.28
C ARG A 83 -6.74 -21.65 7.10
N LYS A 84 -6.22 -21.64 5.87
CA LYS A 84 -4.78 -21.86 5.62
C LYS A 84 -3.91 -20.79 6.27
N VAL A 85 -4.35 -19.53 6.24
CA VAL A 85 -3.66 -18.42 6.93
C VAL A 85 -3.74 -18.60 8.44
N ASP A 86 -4.89 -18.99 8.99
CA ASP A 86 -5.07 -19.25 10.42
C ASP A 86 -4.15 -20.38 10.90
N HIS A 87 -4.05 -21.47 10.13
CA HIS A 87 -3.10 -22.57 10.40
C HIS A 87 -1.64 -22.12 10.35
N LEU A 88 -1.30 -21.22 9.42
CA LEU A 88 0.05 -20.66 9.33
C LEU A 88 0.41 -19.81 10.56
N LEU A 89 -0.55 -19.03 11.07
CA LEU A 89 -0.34 -18.11 12.19
C LEU A 89 -0.44 -18.80 13.56
N HIS A 90 -1.29 -19.81 13.71
CA HIS A 90 -1.62 -20.43 15.00
C HIS A 90 -1.28 -21.92 15.10
N GLY A 91 -0.77 -22.53 14.04
CA GLY A 91 -0.53 -23.97 13.95
C GLY A 91 -1.81 -24.77 13.71
N PRO A 92 -1.69 -26.11 13.55
CA PRO A 92 -2.80 -26.95 13.09
C PRO A 92 -3.98 -27.10 14.05
N SER A 93 -3.89 -26.57 15.28
CA SER A 93 -4.83 -26.89 16.36
C SER A 93 -5.87 -25.82 16.67
N GLN A 94 -5.80 -24.61 16.10
CA GLN A 94 -6.60 -23.46 16.58
C GLN A 94 -7.62 -22.91 15.57
N ALA A 95 -7.75 -23.48 14.38
CA ALA A 95 -8.64 -22.96 13.33
C ALA A 95 -10.06 -23.56 13.32
N GLU A 96 -10.36 -24.50 14.22
CA GLU A 96 -11.64 -25.23 14.26
C GLU A 96 -12.66 -24.66 15.27
N ASN A 97 -12.40 -23.50 15.88
CA ASN A 97 -13.27 -22.90 16.90
C ASN A 97 -13.83 -21.55 16.46
#